data_AF-A0A657K0I0-F1
#
_entry.id   AF-A0A657K0I0-F1
#
_cell.length_a   1.000
_cell.length_b   1.000
_cell.length_c   1.000
_cell.angle_alpha   90.00
_cell.angle_beta   90.00
_cell.angle_gamma   90.00
#
_symmetry.space_group_name_H-M   'P 1'
#
loop_
_entity.id
_entity.type
_entity.pdbx_description
1 polymer ?
#
loop_
_entity_poly.entity_id
_entity_poly.type
_entity_poly.pdbx_seq_one_letter_code
_entity_poly.pdbx_strand_id
1 'polypeptide(L)' 'MYKNLSKKYKLIAEKRPFVGNQYAKYTDDQTFIVLSAPHMSFESTLEYISKEFDKKVKEMSTQEKEQKNNKELNSL' A
#
# COMPACT_ATOMS: atom_id res chain seq x y z
N MET A 1 -16.90 -4.27 8.16
CA MET A 1 -16.25 -4.08 6.85
C MET A 1 -15.21 -5.17 6.53
N TYR A 2 -14.15 -5.34 7.33
CA TYR A 2 -13.06 -6.32 7.10
C TYR A 2 -13.51 -7.79 6.93
N LYS A 3 -14.56 -8.22 7.63
CA LYS A 3 -15.08 -9.59 7.57
C LYS A 3 -15.59 -10.00 6.18
N ASN A 4 -16.07 -9.07 5.35
CA ASN A 4 -16.58 -9.40 4.02
C ASN A 4 -15.45 -9.56 2.99
N LEU A 5 -14.44 -8.68 3.03
CA LEU A 5 -13.26 -8.80 2.18
C LEU A 5 -12.48 -10.08 2.48
N SER A 6 -12.35 -10.43 3.77
CA SER A 6 -11.64 -11.65 4.19
C SER A 6 -12.31 -12.96 3.74
N LYS A 7 -13.60 -12.92 3.36
CA LYS A 7 -14.29 -14.09 2.77
C LYS A 7 -13.92 -14.32 1.31
N LYS A 8 -13.57 -13.26 0.58
CA LYS A 8 -13.31 -13.30 -0.86
C LYS A 8 -11.82 -13.28 -1.20
N TYR A 9 -11.04 -12.51 -0.45
CA TYR A 9 -9.64 -12.23 -0.75
C TYR A 9 -8.72 -12.67 0.39
N LYS A 10 -7.50 -13.10 0.03
CA LYS A 10 -6.50 -13.55 1.01
C LYS A 10 -5.84 -12.34 1.68
N LEU A 11 -5.95 -12.24 3.00
CA LEU A 11 -5.26 -11.21 3.78
C LEU A 11 -3.73 -11.45 3.74
N ILE A 12 -2.96 -10.39 3.47
CA ILE A 12 -1.49 -10.47 3.44
C ILE A 12 -0.79 -9.47 4.37
N ALA A 13 -1.47 -8.40 4.79
CA ALA A 13 -0.98 -7.48 5.82
C ALA A 13 -2.13 -6.69 6.44
N GLU A 14 -2.01 -6.30 7.70
CA GLU A 14 -2.96 -5.39 8.34
C GLU A 14 -2.31 -4.58 9.48
N LYS A 15 -2.91 -3.44 9.79
CA LYS A 15 -2.63 -2.65 10.98
C LYS A 15 -3.95 -2.16 11.58
N ARG A 16 -4.23 -2.60 12.80
CA ARG A 16 -5.45 -2.28 13.56
C ARG A 16 -5.09 -1.78 14.97
N PRO A 17 -4.55 -0.56 15.09
CA PRO A 17 -4.26 0.02 16.40
C PRO A 17 -5.55 0.37 17.14
N PHE A 18 -5.45 0.50 18.46
CA PHE A 18 -6.55 0.99 19.29
C PHE A 18 -6.93 2.44 18.95
N VAL A 19 -5.92 3.29 18.68
CA VAL A 19 -6.07 4.66 18.20
C VAL A 19 -5.11 4.88 17.03
N GLY A 20 -5.57 5.52 15.97
CA GLY A 20 -4.77 5.82 14.78
C GLY A 20 -5.25 5.11 13.51
N ASN A 21 -4.54 5.38 12.41
CA ASN A 21 -4.94 4.93 11.08
C ASN A 21 -4.96 3.40 10.99
N GLN A 22 -5.97 2.88 10.33
CA GLN A 22 -6.12 1.45 10.07
C GLN A 22 -5.89 1.17 8.59
N TYR A 23 -5.32 0.00 8.30
CA TYR A 23 -5.34 -0.54 6.95
C TYR A 23 -5.39 -2.07 6.95
N ALA A 24 -5.89 -2.62 5.86
CA ALA A 24 -5.77 -4.04 5.53
C ALA A 24 -5.44 -4.20 4.06
N LYS A 25 -4.45 -5.03 3.75
CA LYS A 25 -4.03 -5.38 2.40
C LYS A 25 -4.32 -6.86 2.14
N TYR A 26 -5.03 -7.12 1.06
CA TYR A 26 -5.36 -8.44 0.56
C TYR A 26 -4.74 -8.66 -0.82
N THR A 27 -4.75 -9.91 -1.28
CA THR A 27 -4.40 -10.28 -2.64
C THR A 27 -5.48 -11.17 -3.25
N ASP A 28 -5.68 -10.99 -4.55
CA ASP A 28 -6.49 -11.84 -5.42
C ASP A 28 -5.78 -11.94 -6.77
N ASP A 29 -5.26 -13.13 -7.10
CA ASP A 29 -4.44 -13.40 -8.29
C ASP A 29 -3.45 -12.27 -8.66
N GLN A 30 -3.75 -11.45 -9.67
CA GLN A 30 -2.89 -10.35 -10.16
C GLN A 30 -3.18 -8.98 -9.52
N THR A 31 -3.97 -8.93 -8.44
CA THR A 31 -4.44 -7.69 -7.83
C THR A 31 -4.15 -7.68 -6.33
N PHE A 32 -3.79 -6.50 -5.83
CA PHE A 32 -3.82 -6.15 -4.42
C PHE A 32 -5.07 -5.33 -4.13
N ILE A 33 -5.72 -5.63 -3.00
CA ILE A 33 -6.87 -4.88 -2.52
C ILE A 33 -6.46 -4.21 -1.23
N VAL A 34 -6.43 -2.89 -1.20
CA VAL A 34 -6.00 -2.10 -0.03
C VAL A 34 -7.21 -1.36 0.52
N LEU A 35 -7.57 -1.66 1.76
CA LEU A 35 -8.56 -0.90 2.50
C LEU A 35 -7.82 0.00 3.49
N SER A 36 -7.99 1.30 3.36
CA SER A 36 -7.40 2.32 4.22
C SER A 36 -8.50 3.10 4.93
N ALA A 37 -8.41 3.22 6.25
CA ALA A 37 -9.34 3.98 7.07
C ALA A 37 -8.54 4.95 7.97
N PRO A 38 -8.41 6.23 7.56
CA PRO A 38 -7.74 7.25 8.36
C PRO A 38 -8.47 7.48 9.69
N HIS A 39 -7.69 7.70 10.75
CA HIS A 39 -8.22 8.10 12.04
C HIS A 39 -8.87 9.48 11.95
N MET A 40 -9.96 9.69 12.69
CA MET A 40 -10.76 10.94 12.67
C MET A 40 -11.35 11.32 11.30
N SER A 41 -11.38 10.39 10.34
CA SER A 41 -12.12 10.54 9.10
C SER A 41 -13.35 9.64 9.11
N PHE A 42 -14.43 10.10 8.46
CA PHE A 42 -15.61 9.28 8.18
C PHE A 42 -15.45 8.49 6.86
N GLU A 43 -14.42 8.80 6.09
CA GLU A 43 -14.18 8.19 4.79
C GLU A 43 -13.18 7.04 4.91
N SER A 44 -13.39 6.00 4.11
CA SER A 44 -12.45 4.90 3.92
C SER A 44 -12.26 4.69 2.44
N THR A 45 -11.03 4.39 2.04
CA THR A 45 -10.67 4.18 0.64
C THR A 45 -10.42 2.70 0.38
N LEU A 46 -11.03 2.18 -0.68
CA LEU A 46 -10.77 0.83 -1.16
C LEU A 46 -10.12 0.91 -2.54
N GLU A 47 -8.86 0.47 -2.63
CA GLU A 47 -8.06 0.54 -3.85
C GLU A 47 -7.84 -0.86 -4.40
N TYR A 48 -7.94 -0.99 -5.72
CA TYR A 48 -7.60 -2.20 -6.47
C TYR A 48 -6.40 -1.91 -7.33
N ILE A 49 -5.28 -2.55 -7.01
CA ILE A 49 -3.98 -2.23 -7.58
C ILE A 49 -3.46 -3.47 -8.31
N SER A 50 -3.22 -3.39 -9.61
CA SER A 50 -2.59 -4.50 -10.32
C SER A 50 -1.15 -4.69 -9.83
N LYS A 51 -0.72 -5.95 -9.72
CA LYS A 51 0.66 -6.28 -9.31
C LYS A 51 1.70 -5.74 -10.28
N GLU A 52 1.35 -5.67 -11.56
CA GLU A 52 2.20 -5.06 -12.59
C GLU A 52 2.41 -3.55 -12.32
N PHE A 53 1.35 -2.82 -12.00
CA PHE A 53 1.44 -1.40 -11.68
C PHE A 53 2.25 -1.18 -10.39
N ASP A 54 1.95 -1.95 -9.33
CA ASP A 54 2.71 -1.91 -8.06
C ASP A 54 4.21 -2.17 -8.28
N LYS A 55 4.56 -3.13 -9.15
CA LYS A 55 5.95 -3.42 -9.53
C LYS A 55 6.60 -2.23 -10.24
N LYS A 56 5.97 -1.67 -11.27
CA LYS A 56 6.48 -0.51 -12.03
C LYS A 56 6.72 0.70 -11.12
N VAL A 57 5.79 0.99 -10.22
CA VAL A 57 5.91 2.10 -9.25
C VAL A 57 7.11 1.89 -8.32
N LYS A 58 7.32 0.67 -7.82
CA LYS A 58 8.46 0.35 -6.95
C LYS A 58 9.80 0.45 -7.66
N GLU A 59 9.88 -0.03 -8.90
CA GLU A 59 11.09 0.08 -9.73
C GLU A 59 11.44 1.55 -9.96
N MET A 60 10.45 2.36 -10.34
CA MET A 60 10.62 3.80 -10.53
C MET A 60 11.07 4.50 -9.25
N SER A 61 10.41 4.22 -8.12
CA SER A 61 10.76 4.81 -6.82
C SER A 61 12.18 4.45 -6.37
N THR A 62 12.64 3.24 -6.70
CA THR A 62 14.01 2.80 -6.38
C THR A 62 15.03 3.57 -7.22
N GLN A 63 14.80 3.70 -8.53
CA GLN A 63 15.65 4.46 -9.43
C GLN A 63 15.74 5.93 -9.04
N GLU A 64 14.62 6.56 -8.67
CA GLU A 64 14.61 7.96 -8.21
C GLU A 64 15.42 8.15 -6.93
N LYS A 65 15.30 7.21 -5.98
CA LYS A 65 16.06 7.24 -4.74
C LYS A 65 17.57 7.10 -4.99
N GLU A 66 17.97 6.19 -5.87
CA GLU A 66 19.37 6.00 -6.24
C GLU A 66 19.94 7.24 -6.94
N GLN A 67 19.18 7.85 -7.86
CA GLN A 67 19.59 9.08 -8.51
C GLN A 67 19.76 10.23 -7.51
N LYS A 68 18.86 10.35 -6.54
CA LYS A 68 18.96 11.37 -5.49
C LYS A 68 20.19 11.16 -4.62
N ASN A 69 20.42 9.94 -4.14
CA ASN A 69 21.58 9.61 -3.32
C ASN A 69 22.91 9.88 -4.07
N ASN A 70 22.99 9.52 -5.35
CA ASN A 70 24.18 9.78 -6.16
C ASN A 70 24.43 11.27 -6.36
N LYS A 71 23.37 12.08 -6.52
CA LYS A 71 23.49 13.54 -6.58
C LYS A 71 23.98 14.13 -5.25
N GLU A 72 23.46 13.66 -4.14
CA GLU A 72 23.89 14.09 -2.80
C GLU A 72 25.36 13.74 -2.53
N LEU A 73 25.78 12.52 -2.86
CA LEU A 73 27.17 12.06 -2.75
C LEU A 73 28.12 12.85 -3.66
N ASN A 74 27.71 13.18 -4.88
CA ASN A 74 28.52 13.98 -5.82
C ASN A 74 28.54 15.48 -5.48
N SER A 75 27.71 15.93 -4.54
CA SER A 75 27.65 17.33 -4.08
C SER A 75 28.42 17.60 -2.78
N LEU A 76 29.08 16.57 -2.23
CA LEU A 76 29.98 16.62 -1.08
C LEU A 76 31.45 16.62 -1.54
#